data_AF-A0A1B7W7N5-F1
#
_entry.id   AF-A0A1B7W7N5-F1
#
_cell.length_a   1.000
_cell.length_b   1.000
_cell.length_c   1.000
_cell.angle_alpha   90.00
_cell.angle_beta   90.00
_cell.angle_gamma   90.00
#
_symmetry.space_group_name_H-M   'P 1'
#
loop_
_entity.id
_entity.type
_entity.pdbx_description
1 polymer ?
#
loop_
_entity_poly.entity_id
_entity_poly.type
_entity_poly.pdbx_seq_one_letter_code
_entity_poly.pdbx_strand_id
1 'polypeptide(L)'
;MNIESLERFKKELNQIREYLKHIQYVNDVAAYHVQDNDNEQIKNLLNTLSSHDRGFRTDRRIFEYKASIISLYGLIEKYVEIWIKEYLDFLSSVIPEYTQIHEKIRENHFELSLKLINTITSRETAKYQHLTKEEVLKKL
;
A
#
# COMPACT_ATOMS: atom_id res chain seq x y z
N MET A 1 -3.68 -19.51 -11.43
CA MET A 1 -3.16 -18.21 -10.98
C MET A 1 -3.98 -17.80 -9.78
N ASN A 2 -3.35 -17.61 -8.61
CA ASN A 2 -4.07 -17.10 -7.44
C ASN A 2 -4.47 -15.65 -7.74
N ILE A 3 -5.76 -15.29 -7.60
CA ILE A 3 -6.28 -13.93 -7.86
C ILE A 3 -6.48 -13.19 -6.51
N GLU A 4 -6.10 -13.83 -5.41
CA GLU A 4 -6.25 -13.29 -4.06
C GLU A 4 -5.54 -11.94 -3.87
N SER A 5 -4.34 -11.76 -4.46
CA SER A 5 -3.65 -10.47 -4.47
C SER A 5 -4.47 -9.35 -5.10
N LEU A 6 -5.09 -9.62 -6.26
CA LEU A 6 -5.90 -8.66 -6.99
C LEU A 6 -7.21 -8.34 -6.25
N GLU A 7 -7.88 -9.35 -5.70
CA GLU A 7 -9.11 -9.13 -4.93
C GLU A 7 -8.83 -8.33 -3.65
N ARG A 8 -7.71 -8.62 -2.97
CA ARG A 8 -7.26 -7.84 -1.82
C ARG A 8 -6.92 -6.40 -2.21
N PHE A 9 -6.21 -6.19 -3.31
CA PHE A 9 -5.89 -4.87 -3.84
C PHE A 9 -7.16 -4.06 -4.14
N LYS A 10 -8.15 -4.66 -4.83
CA LYS A 10 -9.44 -4.02 -5.12
C LYS A 10 -10.16 -3.62 -3.83
N LYS A 11 -10.17 -4.49 -2.82
CA LYS A 11 -10.79 -4.20 -1.52
C LYS A 11 -10.13 -3.01 -0.82
N GLU A 12 -8.80 -3.02 -0.72
CA GLU A 12 -8.03 -1.94 -0.07
C GLU A 12 -8.15 -0.63 -0.87
N LEU A 13 -8.15 -0.68 -2.21
CA LEU A 13 -8.41 0.48 -3.07
C LEU A 13 -9.79 1.08 -2.82
N ASN A 14 -10.81 0.23 -2.66
CA ASN A 14 -12.16 0.69 -2.36
C ASN A 14 -12.24 1.37 -0.99
N GLN A 15 -11.51 0.88 0.00
CA GLN A 15 -11.42 1.55 1.31
C GLN A 15 -10.85 2.96 1.20
N ILE A 16 -9.76 3.14 0.44
CA ILE A 16 -9.18 4.47 0.19
C ILE A 16 -10.20 5.36 -0.53
N ARG A 17 -10.90 4.83 -1.54
CA ARG A 17 -11.92 5.57 -2.28
C ARG A 17 -13.07 6.04 -1.38
N GLU A 18 -13.59 5.17 -0.51
CA GLU A 18 -14.65 5.54 0.43
C GLU A 18 -14.16 6.58 1.45
N TYR A 19 -12.90 6.51 1.87
CA TYR A 19 -12.31 7.53 2.73
C TYR A 19 -12.19 8.90 2.04
N LEU A 20 -11.79 8.92 0.76
CA LEU A 20 -11.76 10.16 -0.03
C LEU A 20 -13.17 10.76 -0.20
N LYS A 21 -14.20 9.94 -0.40
CA LYS A 21 -15.59 10.39 -0.41
C LYS A 21 -16.00 10.95 0.96
N HIS A 22 -15.62 10.28 2.04
CA HIS A 22 -15.86 10.78 3.39
C HIS A 22 -15.25 12.18 3.61
N ILE A 23 -14.01 12.40 3.17
CA ILE A 23 -13.38 13.73 3.21
C ILE A 23 -14.23 14.76 2.47
N GLN A 24 -14.73 14.41 1.28
CA GLN A 24 -15.61 15.29 0.51
C GLN A 24 -16.91 15.61 1.27
N TYR A 25 -17.60 14.60 1.82
CA TYR A 25 -18.80 14.81 2.62
C TYR A 25 -18.56 15.73 3.82
N VAL A 26 -17.46 15.54 4.55
CA VAL A 26 -17.11 16.40 5.69
C VAL A 26 -16.85 17.83 5.24
N ASN A 27 -16.15 18.02 4.12
CA ASN A 27 -15.90 19.35 3.56
C ASN A 27 -17.20 20.05 3.16
N ASP A 28 -18.15 19.32 2.56
CA ASP A 28 -19.44 19.86 2.12
C ASP A 28 -20.29 20.31 3.32
N VAL A 29 -20.32 19.52 4.40
CA VAL A 29 -21.01 19.88 5.64
C VAL A 29 -20.35 21.07 6.34
N ALA A 30 -19.02 21.11 6.41
CA ALA A 30 -18.30 22.22 7.04
C ALA A 30 -18.43 23.55 6.27
N ALA A 31 -18.67 23.48 4.96
CA ALA A 31 -18.91 24.63 4.10
C ALA A 31 -20.39 25.04 4.01
N TYR A 32 -21.30 24.31 4.65
CA TYR A 32 -22.72 24.57 4.57
C TYR A 32 -23.10 25.90 5.24
N HIS A 33 -23.86 26.72 4.54
CA HIS A 33 -24.41 27.97 5.07
C HIS A 33 -25.83 27.76 5.57
N VAL A 34 -26.02 28.01 6.87
CA VAL A 34 -27.31 27.89 7.57
C VAL A 34 -28.19 29.10 7.24
N GLN A 35 -29.47 28.87 6.93
CA GLN A 35 -30.44 29.93 6.67
C GLN A 35 -30.99 30.51 7.98
N ASP A 36 -31.53 31.73 7.94
CA ASP A 36 -32.04 32.39 9.15
C ASP A 36 -33.29 31.75 9.75
N ASN A 37 -33.99 30.88 9.00
CA ASN A 37 -35.14 30.13 9.48
C ASN A 37 -34.79 28.76 10.10
N ASP A 38 -33.50 28.38 10.14
CA ASP A 38 -33.07 27.10 10.68
C ASP A 38 -33.05 27.10 12.22
N ASN A 39 -33.15 25.91 12.82
CA ASN A 39 -33.12 25.74 14.27
C ASN A 39 -31.80 26.30 14.87
N GLU A 40 -31.92 27.17 15.89
CA GLU A 40 -30.80 27.80 16.59
C GLU A 40 -29.75 26.80 17.12
N GLN A 41 -30.16 25.62 17.58
CA GLN A 41 -29.22 24.58 18.02
C GLN A 41 -28.38 24.03 16.85
N ILE A 42 -29.00 23.83 15.69
CA ILE A 42 -28.31 23.35 14.47
C ILE A 42 -27.36 24.43 13.96
N LYS A 43 -27.80 25.69 13.97
CA LYS A 43 -26.99 26.86 13.61
C LYS A 43 -25.73 26.95 14.47
N ASN A 44 -25.87 26.79 15.78
CA ASN A 44 -24.74 26.80 16.71
C ASN A 44 -23.74 25.67 16.43
N LEU A 45 -24.21 24.44 16.25
CA LEU A 45 -23.35 23.28 15.98
C LEU A 45 -22.57 23.43 14.66
N LEU A 46 -23.23 23.86 13.58
CA LEU A 46 -22.59 24.05 12.27
C LEU A 46 -21.60 25.23 12.29
N ASN A 47 -21.92 26.30 13.01
CA ASN A 47 -21.00 27.42 13.20
C ASN A 47 -19.74 27.00 13.98
N THR A 48 -19.88 26.17 15.02
CA THR A 48 -18.74 25.59 15.74
C THR A 48 -17.89 24.69 14.83
N LEU A 49 -18.51 23.84 14.01
CA LEU A 49 -17.79 23.01 13.05
C LEU A 49 -17.04 23.86 12.02
N SER A 50 -17.70 24.87 11.45
CA SER A 50 -17.12 25.78 10.44
C SER A 50 -15.98 26.63 10.99
N SER A 51 -16.08 27.10 12.24
CA SER A 51 -15.02 27.88 12.88
C SER A 51 -13.80 27.02 13.19
N HIS A 52 -14.02 25.81 13.71
CA HIS A 52 -12.96 24.83 13.90
C HIS A 52 -12.29 24.46 12.57
N ASP A 53 -13.07 24.12 11.54
CA ASP A 53 -12.57 23.81 10.19
C ASP A 53 -11.66 24.92 9.65
N ARG A 54 -12.12 26.18 9.71
CA ARG A 54 -11.35 27.34 9.24
C ARG A 54 -10.00 27.49 9.93
N GLY A 55 -9.89 27.12 11.20
CA GLY A 55 -8.66 27.27 12.00
C GLY A 55 -7.50 26.40 11.52
N PHE A 56 -7.76 25.26 10.86
CA PHE A 56 -6.72 24.34 10.40
C PHE A 56 -6.99 23.74 9.00
N ARG A 57 -7.91 24.33 8.23
CA ARG A 57 -8.34 23.81 6.91
C ARG A 57 -7.19 23.54 5.96
N THR A 58 -6.24 24.47 5.88
CA THR A 58 -5.07 24.36 4.99
C THR A 58 -4.18 23.19 5.41
N ASP A 59 -3.84 23.11 6.69
CA ASP A 59 -3.00 22.04 7.23
C ASP A 59 -3.67 20.68 7.10
N ARG A 60 -4.98 20.60 7.37
CA ARG A 60 -5.77 19.39 7.17
C ARG A 60 -5.71 18.93 5.71
N ARG A 61 -5.97 19.81 4.75
CA ARG A 61 -5.95 19.46 3.32
C ARG A 61 -4.56 18.98 2.88
N ILE A 62 -3.50 19.64 3.34
CA ILE A 62 -2.13 19.22 3.05
C ILE A 62 -1.88 17.82 3.62
N PHE A 63 -2.30 17.58 4.86
CA PHE A 63 -2.16 16.27 5.51
C PHE A 63 -2.97 15.18 4.78
N GLU A 64 -4.25 15.42 4.50
CA GLU A 64 -5.14 14.49 3.80
C GLU A 64 -4.58 14.13 2.42
N TYR A 65 -4.06 15.10 1.68
CA TYR A 65 -3.43 14.88 0.39
C TYR A 65 -2.17 14.00 0.51
N LYS A 66 -1.26 14.35 1.44
CA LYS A 66 -0.05 13.54 1.70
C LYS A 66 -0.40 12.12 2.12
N ALA A 67 -1.34 11.96 3.05
CA ALA A 67 -1.80 10.66 3.52
C ALA A 67 -2.39 9.84 2.37
N SER A 68 -3.23 10.45 1.52
CA SER A 68 -3.83 9.79 0.37
C SER A 68 -2.77 9.29 -0.62
N ILE A 69 -1.77 10.11 -0.93
CA ILE A 69 -0.64 9.70 -1.78
C ILE A 69 0.10 8.53 -1.15
N ILE A 70 0.51 8.66 0.11
CA ILE A 70 1.28 7.61 0.81
C ILE A 70 0.49 6.30 0.83
N SER A 71 -0.81 6.34 1.10
CA SER A 71 -1.69 5.16 1.09
C SER A 71 -1.78 4.52 -0.29
N LEU A 72 -1.90 5.32 -1.36
CA LEU A 72 -1.97 4.80 -2.73
C LEU A 72 -0.64 4.15 -3.16
N TYR A 73 0.49 4.80 -2.87
CA TYR A 73 1.81 4.25 -3.17
C TYR A 73 2.07 2.95 -2.41
N GLY A 74 1.81 2.94 -1.09
CA GLY A 74 1.96 1.73 -0.28
C GLY A 74 1.05 0.59 -0.73
N LEU A 75 -0.15 0.90 -1.20
CA LEU A 75 -1.06 -0.10 -1.76
C LEU A 75 -0.53 -0.70 -3.07
N ILE A 76 -0.03 0.14 -3.99
CA ILE A 76 0.53 -0.32 -5.27
C ILE A 76 1.80 -1.15 -5.03
N GLU A 77 2.71 -0.66 -4.18
CA GLU A 77 3.96 -1.35 -3.84
C GLU A 77 3.67 -2.77 -3.32
N LYS A 78 2.81 -2.86 -2.31
CA LYS A 78 2.38 -4.14 -1.73
C LYS A 78 1.71 -5.06 -2.76
N TYR A 79 0.86 -4.53 -3.63
CA TYR A 79 0.21 -5.33 -4.66
C TYR A 79 1.22 -5.89 -5.66
N VAL A 80 2.14 -5.06 -6.15
CA VAL A 80 3.20 -5.48 -7.08
C VAL A 80 4.09 -6.54 -6.44
N GLU A 81 4.47 -6.36 -5.17
CA GLU A 81 5.28 -7.33 -4.43
C GLU A 81 4.59 -8.71 -4.35
N ILE A 82 3.32 -8.74 -3.92
CA ILE A 82 2.57 -9.99 -3.81
C ILE A 82 2.36 -10.61 -5.19
N TRP A 83 2.04 -9.80 -6.20
CA TRP A 83 1.83 -10.28 -7.57
C TRP A 83 3.09 -10.92 -8.16
N ILE A 84 4.27 -10.32 -7.96
CA ILE A 84 5.56 -10.89 -8.37
C ILE A 84 5.78 -12.23 -7.66
N LYS A 85 5.47 -12.32 -6.36
CA LYS A 85 5.61 -13.56 -5.60
C LYS A 85 4.70 -14.67 -6.13
N GLU A 86 3.42 -14.37 -6.33
CA GLU A 86 2.45 -15.31 -6.91
C GLU A 86 2.88 -15.77 -8.32
N TYR A 87 3.45 -14.87 -9.12
CA TYR A 87 3.99 -15.20 -10.43
C TYR A 87 5.17 -16.17 -10.34
N LEU A 88 6.13 -15.92 -9.45
CA LEU A 88 7.29 -16.80 -9.27
C LEU A 88 6.89 -18.17 -8.70
N ASP A 89 5.97 -18.19 -7.73
CA ASP A 89 5.41 -19.42 -7.17
C ASP A 89 4.71 -20.24 -8.29
N PHE A 90 3.91 -19.59 -9.13
CA PHE A 90 3.28 -20.23 -10.29
C PHE A 90 4.31 -20.72 -11.30
N LEU A 91 5.34 -19.93 -11.61
CA LEU A 91 6.39 -20.30 -12.56
C LEU A 91 7.09 -21.60 -12.12
N SER A 92 7.41 -21.72 -10.83
CA SER A 92 8.03 -22.93 -10.28
C SER A 92 7.14 -24.18 -10.36
N SER A 93 5.81 -24.00 -10.36
CA SER A 93 4.86 -25.10 -10.50
C SER A 93 4.69 -25.60 -11.93
N VAL A 94 4.93 -24.73 -12.92
CA VAL A 94 4.75 -25.04 -14.35
C VAL A 94 6.05 -25.50 -14.99
N ILE A 95 7.19 -24.96 -14.54
CA ILE A 95 8.51 -25.27 -15.07
C ILE A 95 9.27 -26.07 -14.01
N PRO A 96 9.22 -27.41 -14.04
CA PRO A 96 9.85 -28.25 -13.02
C PRO A 96 11.38 -28.23 -13.08
N GLU A 97 11.95 -27.91 -14.24
CA GLU A 97 13.40 -27.86 -14.44
C GLU A 97 13.89 -26.41 -14.53
N TYR A 98 14.80 -26.02 -13.65
CA TYR A 98 15.40 -24.69 -13.61
C TYR A 98 16.04 -24.27 -14.95
N THR A 99 16.56 -25.23 -15.72
CA THR A 99 17.15 -25.03 -17.05
C THR A 99 16.15 -24.55 -18.10
N GLN A 100 14.87 -24.86 -17.93
CA GLN A 100 13.79 -24.49 -18.84
C GLN A 100 13.23 -23.09 -18.56
N ILE A 101 13.64 -22.46 -17.46
CA ILE A 101 13.33 -21.05 -17.18
C ILE A 101 14.09 -20.16 -18.15
N HIS A 102 13.44 -19.06 -18.59
CA HIS A 102 14.06 -18.05 -19.45
C HIS A 102 15.40 -17.58 -18.87
N GLU A 103 16.44 -17.58 -19.71
CA GLU A 103 17.83 -17.33 -19.34
C GLU A 103 18.00 -16.09 -18.44
N LYS A 104 17.45 -14.94 -18.84
CA LYS A 104 17.49 -13.72 -18.04
C LYS A 104 16.94 -13.85 -16.61
N ILE A 105 15.88 -14.64 -16.41
CA ILE A 105 15.31 -14.87 -15.07
C ILE A 105 16.26 -15.75 -14.26
N ARG A 106 16.80 -16.80 -14.90
CA ARG A 106 17.75 -17.74 -14.31
C ARG A 106 19.03 -17.05 -13.85
N GLU A 107 19.61 -16.21 -14.69
CA GLU A 107 20.82 -15.43 -14.38
C GLU A 107 20.58 -14.46 -13.22
N ASN A 108 19.48 -13.70 -13.28
CA ASN A 108 19.12 -12.77 -12.21
C ASN A 108 18.86 -13.49 -10.89
N HIS A 109 18.15 -14.61 -10.90
CA HIS A 109 17.90 -15.41 -9.69
C HIS A 109 19.21 -15.91 -9.07
N PHE A 110 20.13 -16.43 -9.90
CA PHE A 110 21.43 -16.89 -9.44
C PHE A 110 22.27 -15.74 -8.84
N GLU A 111 22.39 -14.62 -9.55
CA GLU A 111 23.17 -13.46 -9.11
C GLU A 111 22.60 -12.86 -7.81
N LEU A 112 21.28 -12.72 -7.72
CA LEU A 112 20.61 -12.18 -6.54
C LEU A 112 20.72 -13.12 -5.34
N SER A 113 20.63 -14.44 -5.53
CA SER A 113 20.84 -15.41 -4.46
C SER A 113 22.27 -15.37 -3.92
N LEU A 114 23.28 -15.19 -4.78
CA LEU A 114 24.67 -15.00 -4.33
C LEU A 114 24.84 -13.70 -3.54
N LYS A 115 24.26 -12.59 -4.03
CA LYS A 115 24.28 -11.31 -3.29
C LYS A 115 23.61 -11.45 -1.93
N LEU A 116 22.47 -12.13 -1.85
CA LEU A 116 21.75 -12.39 -0.61
C LEU A 116 22.58 -13.21 0.38
N ILE A 117 23.23 -14.30 -0.08
CA ILE A 117 24.12 -15.12 0.75
C ILE A 117 25.27 -14.27 1.32
N ASN A 118 25.86 -13.40 0.50
CA ASN A 118 26.90 -12.50 0.96
C ASN A 118 26.37 -11.54 2.03
N THR A 119 25.21 -10.90 1.82
CA THR A 119 24.59 -10.00 2.81
C THR A 119 24.23 -10.71 4.13
N ILE A 120 23.75 -11.96 4.07
CA ILE A 120 23.47 -12.78 5.26
C ILE A 120 24.78 -13.08 6.00
N THR A 121 25.82 -13.47 5.27
CA THR A 121 27.11 -13.86 5.85
C THR A 121 27.86 -12.67 6.44
N SER A 122 27.81 -11.51 5.78
CA SER A 122 28.45 -10.27 6.25
C SER A 122 27.68 -9.60 7.39
N ARG A 123 26.45 -10.04 7.70
CA ARG A 123 25.55 -9.47 8.72
C ARG A 123 25.36 -7.95 8.61
N GLU A 124 25.49 -7.42 7.39
CA GLU A 124 25.36 -5.98 7.12
C GLU A 124 23.96 -5.43 7.42
N THR A 125 22.92 -6.27 7.42
CA THR A 125 21.54 -5.84 7.62
C THR A 125 20.76 -6.74 8.57
N ALA A 126 19.97 -6.14 9.45
CA ALA A 126 19.05 -6.89 10.33
C ALA A 126 17.88 -7.55 9.57
N LYS A 127 17.61 -7.08 8.34
CA LYS A 127 16.47 -7.49 7.50
C LYS A 127 16.43 -9.00 7.23
N TYR A 128 17.59 -9.64 7.08
CA TYR A 128 17.71 -11.05 6.66
C TYR A 128 18.24 -11.98 7.76
N GLN A 129 18.22 -11.55 9.03
CA GLN A 129 18.75 -12.37 10.15
C GLN A 129 18.02 -13.70 10.36
N HIS A 130 16.79 -13.82 9.87
CA HIS A 130 15.98 -15.03 9.94
C HIS A 130 16.32 -16.05 8.85
N LEU A 131 17.16 -15.69 7.87
CA LEU A 131 17.56 -16.57 6.77
C LEU A 131 18.97 -17.12 7.00
N THR A 132 19.14 -18.39 6.70
CA THR A 132 20.44 -19.07 6.67
C THR A 132 20.93 -19.23 5.22
N LYS A 133 22.25 -19.35 5.04
CA LYS A 133 22.84 -19.64 3.73
C LYS A 133 22.29 -20.95 3.15
N GLU A 134 22.11 -21.95 4.00
CA GLU A 134 21.64 -23.28 3.64
C GLU A 134 20.21 -23.25 3.09
N GLU A 135 19.34 -22.40 3.63
CA GLU A 135 17.98 -22.20 3.12
C GLU A 135 17.96 -21.58 1.74
N VAL A 136 18.85 -20.60 1.48
CA VAL A 136 18.97 -19.98 0.14
C VAL A 136 19.50 -20.98 -0.87
N LEU A 137 20.52 -21.76 -0.52
CA LEU A 137 21.09 -22.78 -1.40
C LEU A 137 20.11 -23.91 -1.75
N LYS A 138 19.20 -24.27 -0.85
CA LYS A 138 18.15 -25.27 -1.13
C LYS A 138 17.13 -24.82 -2.16
N LYS A 139 17.04 -23.52 -2.44
CA LYS A 139 16.10 -22.91 -3.39
C LYS A 139 16.75 -22.43 -4.68
N LEU A 140 18.05 -22.70 -4.86
CA LEU A 140 18.82 -22.49 -6.09
C LEU A 140 18.68 -23.69 -7.02
#